data_AF-A0A8T6ULE4-F1
#
_entry.id   AF-A0A8T6ULE4-F1
#
_cell.length_a   1.000
_cell.length_b   1.000
_cell.length_c   1.000
_cell.angle_alpha   90.00
_cell.angle_beta   90.00
_cell.angle_gamma   90.00
#
_symmetry.space_group_name_H-M   'P 1'
#
loop_
_entity.id
_entity.type
_entity.pdbx_description
1 polymer ?
#
loop_
_entity_poly.entity_id
_entity_poly.type
_entity_poly.pdbx_seq_one_letter_code
_entity_poly.pdbx_strand_id
1 'polypeptide(L)' 'RDEELRAMADGGGVLGVYLMPFLNAEGPATTEHLMQHIDHALNVCGEDHVGIGSDNSITPTEATAEYRAGLEAFAAE' A
#
# COMPACT_ATOMS: atom_id res chain seq x y z
N ARG A 1 3.35 2.66 -13.60
CA ARG A 1 3.68 3.90 -14.35
C ARG A 1 2.44 4.77 -14.44
N ASP A 2 2.57 6.09 -14.63
CA ASP A 2 1.41 6.99 -14.64
C ASP A 2 0.44 6.73 -15.81
N GLU A 3 0.95 6.29 -16.96
CA GLU A 3 0.10 5.95 -18.11
C GLU A 3 -0.84 4.78 -17.80
N GLU A 4 -0.38 3.78 -17.04
CA GLU A 4 -1.18 2.63 -16.62
C GLU A 4 -2.23 3.04 -15.59
N LEU A 5 -1.85 3.95 -14.68
CA LEU A 5 -2.74 4.52 -13.68
C LEU A 5 -3.87 5.33 -14.32
N ARG A 6 -3.56 6.20 -15.29
CA ARG A 6 -4.57 6.96 -16.03
C ARG A 6 -5.49 6.06 -16.84
N ALA A 7 -4.93 5.08 -17.57
CA ALA A 7 -5.73 4.15 -18.35
C ALA A 7 -6.70 3.32 -17.48
N MET A 8 -6.25 2.93 -16.27
CA MET A 8 -7.10 2.25 -15.29
C MET A 8 -8.24 3.16 -14.81
N ALA A 9 -7.94 4.41 -14.47
CA ALA A 9 -8.94 5.38 -14.02
C ALA A 9 -9.94 5.73 -15.14
N ASP A 10 -9.47 6.00 -16.36
CA ASP A 10 -10.31 6.27 -17.55
C ASP A 10 -11.28 5.09 -17.84
N GLY A 11 -10.87 3.87 -17.51
CA GLY A 11 -11.69 2.66 -17.59
C GLY A 11 -12.67 2.46 -16.43
N GLY A 12 -12.67 3.33 -15.42
CA GLY A 12 -13.50 3.21 -14.22
C GLY A 12 -12.94 2.28 -13.13
N GLY A 13 -11.64 1.94 -13.20
CA GLY A 13 -10.98 1.10 -12.19
C GLY A 13 -10.62 1.84 -10.90
N VAL A 14 -10.05 1.12 -9.93
CA VAL A 14 -9.52 1.70 -8.68
C VAL A 14 -8.12 1.14 -8.41
N LEU A 15 -7.18 2.00 -8.03
CA LEU A 15 -5.88 1.61 -7.50
C LEU A 15 -6.00 1.32 -6.01
N GLY A 16 -5.68 0.08 -5.60
CA GLY A 16 -5.40 -0.23 -4.20
C GLY A 16 -3.95 0.11 -3.85
N VAL A 17 -3.72 1.13 -3.02
CA VAL A 17 -2.38 1.47 -2.54
C VAL A 17 -1.87 0.34 -1.64
N TYR A 18 -0.68 -0.15 -1.93
CA TYR A 18 -0.09 -1.36 -1.36
C TYR A 18 0.54 -1.09 0.01
N LEU A 19 0.18 -1.85 1.06
CA LEU A 19 0.69 -1.65 2.43
C LEU A 19 1.71 -2.73 2.85
N MET A 20 2.75 -2.91 2.04
CA MET A 20 3.76 -3.95 2.22
C MET A 20 5.17 -3.32 2.16
N PRO A 21 6.25 -4.02 2.55
CA PRO A 21 7.57 -3.40 2.75
C PRO A 21 8.23 -2.86 1.46
N PHE A 22 7.63 -3.10 0.29
CA PHE A 22 8.18 -2.78 -1.03
C PHE A 22 7.84 -1.37 -1.54
N LEU A 23 7.46 -0.45 -0.65
CA LEU A 23 7.12 0.94 -1.03
C LEU A 23 8.34 1.80 -1.40
N ASN A 24 9.55 1.32 -1.08
CA ASN A 24 10.81 2.00 -1.31
C ASN A 24 11.86 0.99 -1.79
N ALA A 25 12.77 1.43 -2.66
CA ALA A 25 13.85 0.60 -3.19
C ALA A 25 15.11 0.62 -2.30
N GLU A 26 15.24 1.61 -1.41
CA GLU A 26 16.51 1.90 -0.71
C GLU A 26 16.53 1.43 0.76
N GLY A 27 15.46 0.81 1.25
CA GLY A 27 15.38 0.35 2.64
C GLY A 27 13.93 0.24 3.15
N PRO A 28 13.75 0.11 4.49
CA PRO A 28 12.44 -0.10 5.09
C PRO A 28 11.41 0.95 4.64
N ALA A 29 10.22 0.47 4.25
CA ALA A 29 9.10 1.35 3.97
C ALA A 29 8.73 2.16 5.22
N THR A 30 8.38 3.42 5.02
CA THR A 30 7.94 4.33 6.08
C THR A 30 6.53 4.81 5.77
N THR A 31 5.85 5.38 6.75
CA THR A 31 4.56 6.04 6.53
C THR A 31 4.67 7.16 5.50
N GLU A 32 5.80 7.87 5.45
CA GLU A 32 6.05 8.92 4.46
C GLU A 32 6.07 8.35 3.03
N HIS A 33 6.73 7.21 2.82
CA HIS A 33 6.69 6.53 1.51
C HIS A 33 5.24 6.18 1.12
N LEU A 34 4.45 5.65 2.05
CA LEU A 34 3.03 5.35 1.80
C LEU A 34 2.25 6.60 1.39
N MET A 35 2.41 7.71 2.13
CA MET A 35 1.73 8.96 1.82
C MET A 35 2.12 9.51 0.44
N GLN A 36 3.40 9.42 0.07
CA GLN A 36 3.86 9.84 -1.26
C GLN A 36 3.20 9.03 -2.39
N HIS A 37 3.01 7.71 -2.21
CA HIS A 37 2.28 6.89 -3.18
C HIS A 37 0.79 7.25 -3.26
N ILE A 38 0.15 7.55 -2.11
CA ILE A 38 -1.24 8.01 -2.06
C ILE A 38 -1.38 9.35 -2.80
N ASP A 39 -0.56 10.33 -2.45
CA ASP A 39 -0.61 11.67 -3.06
C ASP A 39 -0.35 11.61 -4.56
N HIS A 40 0.63 10.81 -4.99
CA HIS A 40 0.89 10.60 -6.41
C HIS A 40 -0.30 9.96 -7.12
N ALA A 41 -0.89 8.91 -6.55
CA ALA A 41 -2.06 8.26 -7.11
C ALA A 41 -3.28 9.21 -7.20
N LEU A 42 -3.52 10.02 -6.18
CA LEU A 42 -4.58 11.03 -6.19
C LEU A 42 -4.36 12.06 -7.30
N ASN A 43 -3.13 12.53 -7.47
CA ASN A 43 -2.77 13.51 -8.51
C ASN A 43 -2.90 12.93 -9.93
N VAL A 44 -2.71 11.62 -10.11
CA VAL A 44 -2.75 10.97 -11.43
C VAL A 44 -4.13 10.43 -11.79
N CYS A 45 -4.84 9.81 -10.85
CA CYS A 45 -6.09 9.09 -11.08
C CYS A 45 -7.35 9.84 -10.62
N GLY A 46 -7.22 10.82 -9.71
CA GLY A 46 -8.36 11.41 -8.99
C GLY A 46 -8.83 10.56 -7.80
N GLU A 47 -9.53 11.19 -6.85
CA GLU A 47 -9.89 10.58 -5.56
C GLU A 47 -10.86 9.40 -5.67
N ASP A 48 -11.75 9.39 -6.66
CA ASP A 48 -12.71 8.29 -6.91
C ASP A 48 -12.03 6.98 -7.34
N HIS A 49 -10.74 7.04 -7.73
CA HIS A 49 -9.98 5.94 -8.30
C HIS A 49 -8.83 5.47 -7.39
N VAL A 50 -8.83 5.87 -6.12
CA VAL A 50 -7.80 5.49 -5.13
C VAL A 50 -8.43 4.86 -3.89
N GLY A 51 -7.90 3.71 -3.49
CA GLY A 51 -8.30 2.97 -2.29
C GLY A 51 -7.11 2.32 -1.59
N ILE A 52 -7.39 1.55 -0.55
CA ILE A 52 -6.37 0.84 0.24
C ILE A 52 -6.36 -0.65 -0.12
N GLY A 53 -5.21 -1.15 -0.58
CA GLY A 53 -4.95 -2.55 -0.87
C GLY A 53 -3.98 -3.13 0.15
N SER A 54 -4.49 -3.51 1.32
CA SER A 54 -3.64 -3.87 2.47
C SER A 54 -2.80 -5.14 2.30
N ASP A 55 -3.18 -6.02 1.36
CA ASP A 55 -2.63 -7.37 1.19
C ASP A 55 -2.68 -8.24 2.47
N ASN A 56 -3.50 -7.83 3.43
CA ASN A 56 -3.75 -8.55 4.67
C ASN A 56 -4.98 -9.45 4.53
N SER A 57 -5.09 -10.44 5.43
CA SER A 57 -6.26 -11.30 5.53
C SER A 57 -7.53 -10.51 5.86
N ILE A 58 -8.67 -10.98 5.38
CA ILE A 58 -10.00 -10.47 5.77
C ILE A 58 -10.42 -10.92 7.17
N THR A 59 -9.78 -11.98 7.69
CA THR A 59 -10.04 -12.47 9.04
C THR A 59 -9.33 -11.56 10.05
N PRO A 60 -10.02 -11.13 11.12
CA PRO A 60 -9.37 -10.35 12.17
C PRO A 60 -8.20 -11.12 12.76
N THR A 61 -7.07 -10.43 12.90
CA THR A 61 -5.91 -10.95 13.63
C THR A 61 -5.83 -10.25 14.97
N GLU A 62 -5.71 -11.02 16.05
CA GLU A 62 -5.43 -10.45 17.37
C GLU A 62 -3.98 -9.97 17.42
N ALA A 63 -3.79 -8.67 17.67
CA ALA A 63 -2.47 -8.04 17.72
C ALA A 63 -1.76 -8.29 19.06
N THR A 64 -1.62 -9.55 19.43
CA THR A 64 -0.92 -10.03 20.62
C THR A 64 0.58 -9.71 20.56
N ALA A 65 1.28 -9.79 21.70
CA ALA A 65 2.73 -9.59 21.74
C ALA A 65 3.48 -10.62 20.88
N GLU A 66 3.02 -11.88 20.87
CA GLU A 66 3.59 -12.95 20.05
C GLU A 66 3.44 -12.67 18.55
N TYR A 67 2.24 -12.24 18.12
CA TYR A 67 2.00 -11.89 16.72
C TYR A 67 2.90 -10.73 16.27
N ARG A 68 3.05 -9.69 17.09
CA ARG A 68 3.94 -8.55 16.79
C ARG A 68 5.40 -8.97 16.69
N ALA A 69 5.87 -9.82 17.62
CA ALA A 69 7.23 -10.34 17.57
C ALA A 69 7.49 -11.18 16.30
N GLY A 70 6.49 -11.96 15.84
CA GLY A 70 6.57 -12.69 14.57
C GLY A 70 6.67 -11.78 13.34
N LEU A 71 5.88 -10.70 13.30
CA LEU A 71 5.96 -9.69 12.24
C LEU A 71 7.32 -8.97 12.23
N GLU A 72 7.83 -8.59 13.41
CA GLU A 72 9.16 -7.96 13.53
C GLU A 72 10.28 -8.89 13.06
N ALA A 73 10.21 -10.18 13.37
CA ALA A 73 11.16 -11.17 12.89
C ALA A 73 11.08 -11.34 11.36
N PHE A 74 9.87 -11.43 10.80
CA PHE A 74 9.67 -11.52 9.35
C PHE A 74 10.18 -10.27 8.62
N ALA A 75 9.97 -9.08 9.17
CA ALA A 75 10.42 -7.82 8.57
C ALA A 75 11.94 -7.59 8.68
N ALA A 76 12.64 -8.35 9.53
CA ALA A 76 14.08 -8.27 9.72
C ALA A 76 14.88 -9.25 8.82
N GLU A 77 14.20 -10.14 8.09
CA GLU A 77 14.76 -11.06 7.08
C GLU A 77 14.85 -10.40 5.69
#